data_AF-A0A9Q9ZX92-F1
#
_entry.id   AF-A0A9Q9ZX92-F1
#
_cell.length_a   1.000
_cell.length_b   1.000
_cell.length_c   1.000
_cell.angle_alpha   90.00
_cell.angle_beta   90.00
_cell.angle_gamma   90.00
#
_symmetry.space_group_name_H-M   'P 1'
#
loop_
_entity.id
_entity.type
_entity.pdbx_description
1 polymer ?
#
loop_
_entity_poly.entity_id
_entity_poly.type
_entity_poly.pdbx_seq_one_letter_code
_entity_poly.pdbx_strand_id
1 'polypeptide(L)'
;MLAEHLTSKKTKFFFLFLSQVLKPLAEFNVMFQAEGVMIHRLHREMTSLVRRFMGRFLPASLIADVPLKDIKFKEASLQFPDKELFLGAAAQTFLEDNMDELSSSVPMMIKAVRDFFVAVTTKMMTAFPLDNIILQNLTVLDPESQHQFSPNSVIELGRSLPQLRLDLDSFREEVVEYQVLGREDLPQEQCIIREGVQHGAAHSYTPSRAVLLAAKHCTFKYNHQ
;
A
#
# COMPACT_ATOMS: atom_id res chain seq x y z
N MET A 1 -18.80 -27.59 24.80
CA MET A 1 -17.75 -27.73 23.77
C MET A 1 -17.32 -26.41 23.11
N LEU A 2 -18.12 -25.72 22.29
CA LEU A 2 -17.70 -24.43 21.65
C LEU A 2 -17.52 -23.28 22.66
N ALA A 3 -18.46 -23.11 23.60
CA ALA A 3 -18.39 -22.06 24.63
C ALA A 3 -17.16 -22.20 25.54
N GLU A 4 -16.78 -23.43 25.91
CA GLU A 4 -15.60 -23.70 26.74
C GLU A 4 -14.29 -23.38 26.00
N HIS A 5 -14.22 -23.64 24.69
CA HIS A 5 -13.05 -23.30 23.86
C HIS A 5 -12.86 -21.79 23.70
N LEU A 6 -13.96 -21.03 23.60
CA LEU A 6 -13.95 -19.56 23.59
C LEU A 6 -13.52 -18.95 24.93
N THR A 7 -13.64 -19.72 26.01
CA THR A 7 -13.26 -19.31 27.36
C THR A 7 -11.81 -19.66 27.70
N SER A 8 -11.11 -20.43 26.85
CA SER A 8 -9.73 -20.84 27.13
C SER A 8 -8.75 -19.67 27.00
N LYS A 9 -7.74 -19.62 27.89
CA LYS A 9 -6.68 -18.60 27.86
C LYS A 9 -5.91 -18.59 26.53
N LYS A 10 -5.73 -19.76 25.91
CA LYS A 10 -5.09 -19.89 24.58
C LYS A 10 -5.89 -19.14 23.50
N THR A 11 -7.21 -19.36 23.45
CA THR A 11 -8.10 -18.68 22.52
C THR A 11 -8.09 -17.17 22.74
N LYS A 12 -8.13 -16.73 24.01
CA LYS A 12 -8.04 -15.31 24.36
C LYS A 12 -6.74 -14.67 23.87
N PHE A 13 -5.59 -15.34 24.04
CA PHE A 13 -4.32 -14.88 23.48
C PHE A 13 -4.40 -14.67 21.96
N PHE A 14 -4.93 -15.64 21.22
CA PHE A 14 -5.04 -15.52 19.76
C PHE A 14 -5.97 -14.38 19.34
N PHE A 15 -7.09 -14.16 20.03
CA PHE A 15 -7.95 -13.00 19.75
C PHE A 15 -7.24 -11.67 20.03
N LEU A 16 -6.49 -11.56 21.13
CA LEU A 16 -5.70 -10.37 21.45
C LEU A 16 -4.61 -10.12 20.39
N PHE A 17 -3.93 -11.17 19.93
CA PHE A 17 -2.98 -11.11 18.83
C PHE A 17 -3.65 -10.62 17.54
N LEU A 18 -4.74 -11.29 17.11
CA LEU A 18 -5.48 -10.96 15.89
C LEU A 18 -6.02 -9.52 15.89
N SER A 19 -6.54 -9.06 17.03
CA SER A 19 -7.06 -7.69 17.16
C SER A 19 -6.03 -6.59 16.86
N GLN A 20 -4.74 -6.91 17.03
CA GLN A 20 -3.64 -5.98 16.76
C GLN A 20 -3.03 -6.23 15.38
N VAL A 21 -2.81 -7.51 15.04
CA VAL A 21 -2.10 -7.88 13.81
C VAL A 21 -2.93 -7.59 12.56
N LEU A 22 -4.26 -7.58 12.64
CA LEU A 22 -5.17 -7.31 11.52
C LEU A 22 -5.38 -5.81 11.24
N LYS A 23 -4.99 -4.90 12.14
CA LYS A 23 -5.21 -3.45 11.95
C LYS A 23 -4.67 -2.90 10.61
N PRO A 24 -3.43 -3.22 10.17
CA PRO A 24 -2.94 -2.74 8.88
C PRO A 24 -3.75 -3.24 7.67
N LEU A 25 -4.34 -4.44 7.76
CA LEU A 25 -5.21 -4.96 6.70
C LEU A 25 -6.52 -4.18 6.64
N ALA A 26 -7.09 -3.85 7.80
CA ALA A 26 -8.29 -3.02 7.88
C ALA A 26 -8.02 -1.61 7.35
N GLU A 27 -6.92 -0.98 7.76
CA GLU A 27 -6.47 0.33 7.27
C GLU A 27 -6.30 0.34 5.74
N PHE A 28 -5.63 -0.68 5.19
CA PHE A 28 -5.46 -0.84 3.76
C PHE A 28 -6.80 -0.95 3.03
N ASN A 29 -7.72 -1.79 3.53
CA ASN A 29 -9.05 -1.92 2.91
C ASN A 29 -9.84 -0.62 2.96
N VAL A 30 -9.85 0.07 4.10
CA VAL A 30 -10.56 1.35 4.27
C VAL A 30 -10.03 2.41 3.30
N MET A 31 -8.72 2.45 3.06
CA MET A 31 -8.12 3.39 2.10
C MET A 31 -8.68 3.23 0.69
N PHE A 32 -8.90 2.00 0.23
CA PHE A 32 -9.44 1.72 -1.11
C PHE A 32 -10.96 1.59 -1.16
N GLN A 33 -11.64 1.80 -0.03
CA GLN A 33 -13.09 1.98 0.05
C GLN A 33 -13.52 3.46 0.00
N ALA A 34 -12.56 4.38 -0.03
CA ALA A 34 -12.84 5.81 -0.16
C ALA A 34 -13.51 6.15 -1.50
N GLU A 35 -14.30 7.24 -1.54
CA GLU A 35 -15.00 7.69 -2.74
C GLU A 35 -14.05 8.15 -3.86
N GLY A 36 -12.82 8.56 -3.51
CA GLY A 36 -11.80 8.99 -4.47
C GLY A 36 -11.07 7.83 -5.15
N VAL A 37 -10.63 8.04 -6.38
CA VAL A 37 -9.84 7.03 -7.12
C VAL A 37 -8.39 7.02 -6.65
N MET A 38 -8.04 5.98 -5.89
CA MET A 38 -6.72 5.83 -5.25
C MET A 38 -5.78 4.87 -5.99
N ILE A 39 -6.08 4.49 -7.23
CA ILE A 39 -5.31 3.46 -7.98
C ILE A 39 -3.82 3.82 -8.14
N HIS A 40 -3.49 5.12 -8.20
CA HIS A 40 -2.13 5.64 -8.27
C HIS A 40 -1.28 5.32 -7.03
N ARG A 41 -1.93 5.11 -5.88
CA ARG A 41 -1.27 4.69 -4.63
C ARG A 41 -1.25 3.18 -4.43
N LEU A 42 -2.05 2.43 -5.19
CA LEU A 42 -2.29 1.00 -4.96
C LEU A 42 -0.99 0.19 -4.89
N HIS A 43 -0.06 0.39 -5.84
CA HIS A 43 1.21 -0.33 -5.84
C HIS A 43 2.07 -0.02 -4.61
N ARG A 44 2.22 1.27 -4.29
CA ARG A 44 2.96 1.76 -3.10
C ARG A 44 2.37 1.19 -1.82
N GLU A 45 1.05 1.22 -1.67
CA GLU A 45 0.35 0.76 -0.46
C GLU A 45 0.38 -0.76 -0.32
N MET A 46 0.26 -1.53 -1.41
CA MET A 46 0.45 -3.00 -1.38
C MET A 46 1.87 -3.36 -0.95
N THR A 47 2.87 -2.69 -1.53
CA THR A 47 4.29 -2.90 -1.18
C THR A 47 4.55 -2.56 0.27
N SER A 48 4.05 -1.40 0.73
CA SER A 48 4.14 -0.94 2.11
C SER A 48 3.49 -1.93 3.08
N LEU A 49 2.30 -2.44 2.77
CA LEU A 49 1.59 -3.41 3.59
C LEU A 49 2.39 -4.71 3.73
N VAL A 50 2.93 -5.25 2.65
CA VAL A 50 3.78 -6.46 2.69
C VAL A 50 4.99 -6.22 3.58
N ARG A 51 5.69 -5.09 3.41
CA ARG A 51 6.86 -4.74 4.24
C ARG A 51 6.49 -4.57 5.72
N ARG A 52 5.35 -3.96 6.04
CA ARG A 52 4.84 -3.83 7.41
C ARG A 52 4.61 -5.20 8.06
N PHE A 53 4.11 -6.18 7.31
CA PHE A 53 3.96 -7.55 7.82
C PHE A 53 5.31 -8.26 7.97
N MET A 54 6.22 -8.13 6.99
CA MET A 54 7.58 -8.67 7.08
C MET A 54 8.33 -8.14 8.30
N GLY A 55 8.26 -6.83 8.57
CA GLY A 55 8.94 -6.19 9.70
C GLY A 55 8.48 -6.65 11.10
N ARG A 56 7.43 -7.47 11.18
CA ARG A 56 6.96 -8.07 12.45
C ARG A 56 7.69 -9.34 12.83
N PHE A 57 8.41 -9.95 11.89
CA PHE A 57 9.11 -11.22 12.08
C PHE A 57 10.48 -11.29 11.38
N LEU A 58 10.91 -10.21 10.71
CA LEU A 58 12.20 -10.08 10.04
C LEU A 58 12.90 -8.77 10.41
N PRO A 59 14.24 -8.75 10.49
CA PRO A 59 15.03 -7.53 10.63
C PRO A 59 14.80 -6.53 9.49
N ALA A 60 14.73 -5.24 9.82
CA ALA A 60 14.56 -4.17 8.85
C ALA A 60 15.69 -4.12 7.79
N SER A 61 16.91 -4.51 8.18
CA SER A 61 18.07 -4.62 7.27
C SER A 61 17.88 -5.62 6.13
N LEU A 62 16.99 -6.60 6.29
CA LEU A 62 16.64 -7.57 5.25
C LEU A 62 15.46 -7.11 4.37
N ILE A 63 14.86 -5.95 4.67
CA ILE A 63 13.62 -5.48 4.04
C ILE A 63 13.81 -4.14 3.32
N ALA A 64 14.34 -3.12 4.00
CA ALA A 64 14.15 -1.70 3.65
C ALA A 64 14.37 -1.38 2.15
N ASP A 65 15.45 -1.90 1.56
CA ASP A 65 15.86 -1.60 0.18
C ASP A 65 15.97 -2.84 -0.70
N VAL A 66 15.36 -3.96 -0.29
CA VAL A 66 15.40 -5.23 -1.03
C VAL A 66 14.10 -5.42 -1.81
N PRO A 67 14.13 -5.71 -3.13
CA PRO A 67 12.91 -6.03 -3.88
C PRO A 67 12.15 -7.18 -3.21
N LEU A 68 10.82 -7.04 -3.08
CA LEU A 68 10.01 -7.98 -2.30
C LEU A 68 10.17 -9.45 -2.70
N LYS A 69 10.37 -9.71 -3.99
CA LYS A 69 10.58 -11.04 -4.57
C LYS A 69 11.90 -11.70 -4.13
N ASP A 70 12.90 -10.90 -3.77
CA ASP A 70 14.23 -11.39 -3.40
C ASP A 70 14.35 -11.64 -1.89
N ILE A 71 13.37 -11.22 -1.10
CA ILE A 71 13.35 -11.40 0.35
C ILE A 71 12.98 -12.85 0.68
N LYS A 72 13.91 -13.57 1.31
CA LYS A 72 13.73 -14.96 1.75
C LYS A 72 12.97 -15.08 3.07
N PHE A 73 11.77 -14.50 3.14
CA PHE A 73 11.01 -14.39 4.39
C PHE A 73 10.59 -15.73 5.03
N LYS A 74 10.60 -16.82 4.27
CA LYS A 74 10.27 -18.17 4.76
C LYS A 74 11.43 -18.84 5.52
N GLU A 75 12.64 -18.31 5.42
CA GLU A 75 13.82 -18.90 6.01
C GLU A 75 13.89 -18.59 7.52
N ALA A 76 13.70 -19.61 8.36
CA ALA A 76 13.60 -19.42 9.81
C ALA A 76 14.87 -18.82 10.45
N SER A 77 16.05 -19.08 9.87
CA SER A 77 17.35 -18.51 10.30
C SER A 77 17.42 -16.99 10.13
N LEU A 78 16.63 -16.41 9.23
CA LEU A 78 16.60 -14.97 8.96
C LEU A 78 15.53 -14.24 9.76
N GLN A 79 14.64 -14.97 10.43
CA GLN A 79 13.54 -14.42 11.22
C GLN A 79 13.99 -14.09 12.65
N PHE A 80 13.24 -13.21 13.30
CA PHE A 80 13.45 -12.92 14.72
C PHE A 80 13.35 -14.19 15.59
N PRO A 81 14.16 -14.29 16.65
CA PRO A 81 14.00 -15.33 17.66
C PRO A 81 12.63 -15.22 18.32
N ASP A 82 12.17 -16.33 18.92
CA ASP A 82 10.82 -16.44 19.51
C ASP A 82 10.47 -15.33 20.51
N LYS A 83 11.48 -14.81 21.24
CA LYS A 83 11.31 -13.73 22.23
C LYS A 83 11.12 -12.34 21.63
N GLU A 84 11.53 -12.15 20.38
CA GLU A 84 11.48 -10.86 19.68
C GLU A 84 10.35 -10.82 18.64
N LEU A 85 9.59 -11.91 18.50
CA LEU A 85 8.47 -11.98 17.57
C LEU A 85 7.37 -11.02 18.01
N PHE A 86 6.82 -10.25 17.07
CA PHE A 86 5.75 -9.32 17.38
C PHE A 86 4.45 -10.07 17.76
N LEU A 87 4.02 -9.93 19.02
CA LEU A 87 2.72 -10.41 19.51
C LEU A 87 1.68 -9.29 19.62
N GLY A 88 2.17 -8.04 19.72
CA GLY A 88 1.37 -6.88 20.10
C GLY A 88 1.18 -6.78 21.61
N ALA A 89 1.15 -5.55 22.13
CA ALA A 89 1.21 -5.26 23.58
C ALA A 89 0.18 -6.04 24.41
N ALA A 90 -1.10 -6.04 24.00
CA ALA A 90 -2.14 -6.72 24.77
C ALA A 90 -1.97 -8.25 24.85
N ALA A 91 -1.48 -8.89 23.77
CA ALA A 91 -1.23 -10.33 23.76
C ALA A 91 0.04 -10.68 24.54
N GLN A 92 1.05 -9.82 24.49
CA GLN A 92 2.29 -9.97 25.26
C GLN A 92 2.02 -9.86 26.76
N THR A 93 1.38 -8.78 27.23
CA THR A 93 1.01 -8.62 28.64
C THR A 93 0.14 -9.78 29.13
N PHE A 94 -0.85 -10.20 28.32
CA PHE A 94 -1.68 -11.35 28.67
C PHE A 94 -0.87 -12.65 28.79
N LEU A 95 0.13 -12.86 27.93
CA LEU A 95 1.00 -14.02 28.00
C LEU A 95 1.84 -13.99 29.28
N GLU A 96 2.46 -12.85 29.58
CA GLU A 96 3.27 -12.58 30.78
C GLU A 96 2.47 -12.82 32.06
N ASP A 97 1.25 -12.27 32.16
CA ASP A 97 0.34 -12.43 33.31
C ASP A 97 -0.13 -13.88 33.54
N ASN A 98 -0.03 -14.74 32.52
CA ASN A 98 -0.56 -16.11 32.55
C ASN A 98 0.53 -17.16 32.26
N MET A 99 1.81 -16.81 32.43
CA MET A 99 2.94 -17.67 32.07
C MET A 99 2.94 -19.00 32.79
N ASP A 100 2.61 -19.03 34.08
CA ASP A 100 2.63 -20.26 34.88
C ASP A 100 1.69 -21.33 34.30
N GLU A 101 0.48 -20.91 33.90
CA GLU A 101 -0.53 -21.79 33.32
C GLU A 101 -0.30 -22.09 31.83
N LEU A 102 0.25 -21.14 31.08
CA LEU A 102 0.45 -21.27 29.63
C LEU A 102 1.82 -21.82 29.24
N SER A 103 2.75 -21.97 30.18
CA SER A 103 4.15 -22.40 29.95
C SER A 103 4.30 -23.56 28.98
N SER A 104 3.50 -24.63 29.16
CA SER A 104 3.49 -25.81 28.28
C SER A 104 3.03 -25.54 26.84
N SER A 105 2.24 -24.47 26.64
CA SER A 105 1.60 -24.12 25.37
C SER A 105 2.28 -22.96 24.65
N VAL A 106 3.13 -22.20 25.34
CA VAL A 106 3.88 -21.06 24.76
C VAL A 106 4.62 -21.45 23.47
N PRO A 107 5.38 -22.56 23.38
CA PRO A 107 6.10 -22.91 22.14
C PRO A 107 5.15 -23.13 20.95
N MET A 108 4.00 -23.78 21.19
CA MET A 108 2.97 -23.97 20.17
C MET A 108 2.37 -22.63 19.72
N MET A 109 2.10 -21.74 20.67
CA MET A 109 1.49 -20.43 20.40
C MET A 109 2.44 -19.54 19.60
N ILE A 110 3.71 -19.46 19.97
CA ILE A 110 4.72 -18.69 19.23
C ILE A 110 4.93 -19.26 17.83
N LYS A 111 5.00 -20.59 17.69
CA LYS A 111 5.04 -21.25 16.38
C LYS A 111 3.83 -20.85 15.53
N ALA A 112 2.62 -20.89 16.09
CA ALA A 112 1.41 -20.51 15.35
C ALA A 112 1.42 -19.03 14.91
N VAL A 113 1.97 -18.12 15.73
CA VAL A 113 2.15 -16.71 15.36
C VAL A 113 3.15 -16.56 14.21
N ARG A 114 4.26 -17.30 14.24
CA ARG A 114 5.25 -17.31 13.15
C ARG A 114 4.65 -17.86 11.86
N ASP A 115 3.94 -18.98 11.94
CA ASP A 115 3.26 -19.60 10.81
C ASP A 115 2.20 -18.65 10.23
N PHE A 116 1.48 -17.90 11.07
CA PHE A 116 0.56 -16.87 10.63
C PHE A 116 1.27 -15.78 9.81
N PHE A 117 2.40 -15.25 10.28
CA PHE A 117 3.14 -14.21 9.55
C PHE A 117 3.69 -14.69 8.20
N VAL A 118 4.19 -15.92 8.15
CA VAL A 118 4.64 -16.54 6.90
C VAL A 118 3.44 -16.75 5.96
N ALA A 119 2.31 -17.22 6.47
CA ALA A 119 1.11 -17.49 5.68
C ALA A 119 0.49 -16.20 5.11
N VAL A 120 0.33 -15.16 5.92
CA VAL A 120 -0.25 -13.89 5.48
C VAL A 120 0.66 -13.20 4.45
N THR A 121 1.97 -13.18 4.70
CA THR A 121 2.96 -12.63 3.74
C THR A 121 2.94 -13.42 2.44
N THR A 122 2.91 -14.75 2.50
CA THR A 122 2.78 -15.60 1.30
C THR A 122 1.50 -15.30 0.53
N LYS A 123 0.38 -15.11 1.25
CA LYS A 123 -0.91 -14.81 0.63
C LYS A 123 -0.89 -13.44 -0.04
N MET A 124 -0.31 -12.41 0.58
CA MET A 124 -0.16 -11.08 -0.03
C MET A 124 0.73 -11.14 -1.27
N MET A 125 1.90 -11.80 -1.19
CA MET A 125 2.83 -11.94 -2.30
C MET A 125 2.23 -12.66 -3.52
N THR A 126 1.25 -13.53 -3.30
CA THR A 126 0.57 -14.27 -4.38
C THR A 126 -0.72 -13.61 -4.85
N ALA A 127 -1.42 -12.86 -3.99
CA ALA A 127 -2.66 -12.18 -4.33
C ALA A 127 -2.43 -10.80 -4.96
N PHE A 128 -1.37 -10.09 -4.58
CA PHE A 128 -1.10 -8.75 -5.07
C PHE A 128 -0.37 -8.78 -6.42
N PRO A 129 -0.81 -7.96 -7.39
CA PRO A 129 -0.12 -7.80 -8.68
C PRO A 129 1.13 -6.93 -8.54
N LEU A 130 2.10 -7.33 -7.71
CA LEU A 130 3.29 -6.54 -7.38
C LEU A 130 4.21 -6.30 -8.59
N ASP A 131 4.23 -7.24 -9.55
CA ASP A 131 5.00 -7.16 -10.79
C ASP A 131 4.27 -6.42 -11.93
N ASN A 132 3.09 -5.85 -11.67
CA ASN A 132 2.34 -5.13 -12.69
C ASN A 132 2.98 -3.75 -12.96
N ILE A 133 3.60 -3.63 -14.14
CA ILE A 133 4.30 -2.42 -14.61
C ILE A 133 3.37 -1.20 -14.68
N ILE A 134 2.10 -1.38 -15.06
CA ILE A 134 1.13 -0.29 -15.12
C ILE A 134 0.92 0.28 -13.71
N LEU A 135 0.62 -0.59 -12.73
CA LEU A 135 0.41 -0.16 -11.36
C LEU A 135 1.66 0.48 -10.75
N GLN A 136 2.86 0.00 -11.09
CA GLN A 136 4.13 0.62 -10.70
C GLN A 136 4.27 2.05 -11.25
N ASN A 137 3.95 2.22 -12.54
CA ASN A 137 4.08 3.49 -13.24
C ASN A 137 2.91 4.47 -12.97
N LEU A 138 1.79 4.03 -12.39
CA LEU A 138 0.69 4.94 -11.99
C LEU A 138 1.08 5.88 -10.83
N THR A 139 2.19 5.61 -10.15
CA THR A 139 2.74 6.50 -9.10
C THR A 139 3.07 7.90 -9.62
N VAL A 140 3.25 8.07 -10.94
CA VAL A 140 3.44 9.38 -11.59
C VAL A 140 2.25 10.32 -11.39
N LEU A 141 1.08 9.77 -11.07
CA LEU A 141 -0.15 10.52 -10.81
C LEU A 141 -0.29 10.93 -9.33
N ASP A 142 0.63 10.50 -8.46
CA ASP A 142 0.65 10.88 -7.05
C ASP A 142 1.41 12.21 -6.86
N PRO A 143 0.75 13.30 -6.40
CA PRO A 143 1.42 14.56 -6.11
C PRO A 143 2.54 14.43 -5.07
N GLU A 144 2.46 13.47 -4.15
CA GLU A 144 3.55 13.23 -3.20
C GLU A 144 4.80 12.67 -3.86
N SER A 145 4.64 12.00 -5.01
CA SER A 145 5.69 11.31 -5.75
C SER A 145 6.33 12.17 -6.83
N GLN A 146 5.96 13.45 -6.95
CA GLN A 146 6.38 14.39 -8.01
C GLN A 146 7.86 14.26 -8.40
N HIS A 147 8.77 14.18 -7.42
CA HIS A 147 10.23 14.15 -7.64
C HIS A 147 10.84 12.73 -7.67
N GLN A 148 10.02 11.68 -7.56
CA GLN A 148 10.47 10.32 -7.29
C GLN A 148 10.37 9.38 -8.51
N PHE A 149 9.86 9.88 -9.66
CA PHE A 149 9.71 9.07 -10.86
C PHE A 149 10.53 9.59 -12.04
N SER A 150 10.94 8.67 -12.90
CA SER A 150 11.68 9.00 -14.12
C SER A 150 10.74 9.42 -15.25
N PRO A 151 11.16 10.29 -16.18
CA PRO A 151 10.40 10.58 -17.39
C PRO A 151 10.11 9.32 -18.24
N ASN A 152 10.93 8.28 -18.14
CA ASN A 152 10.70 7.02 -18.86
C ASN A 152 9.49 6.25 -18.33
N SER A 153 9.22 6.30 -17.02
CA SER A 153 8.05 5.68 -16.39
C SER A 153 6.74 6.22 -16.98
N VAL A 154 6.74 7.50 -17.35
CA VAL A 154 5.62 8.18 -18.01
C VAL A 154 5.43 7.70 -19.44
N ILE A 155 6.51 7.55 -20.20
CA ILE A 155 6.46 7.03 -21.58
C ILE A 155 5.91 5.59 -21.58
N GLU A 156 6.39 4.76 -20.64
CA GLU A 156 5.89 3.40 -20.47
C GLU A 156 4.41 3.36 -20.10
N LEU A 157 3.95 4.28 -19.24
CA LEU A 157 2.53 4.41 -18.92
C LEU A 157 1.71 4.82 -20.16
N GLY A 158 2.19 5.79 -20.93
CA GLY A 158 1.55 6.24 -22.18
C GLY A 158 1.43 5.10 -23.21
N ARG A 159 2.48 4.29 -23.37
CA ARG A 159 2.46 3.09 -24.22
C ARG A 159 1.51 2.02 -23.71
N SER A 160 1.39 1.87 -22.39
CA SER A 160 0.51 0.89 -21.75
C SER A 160 -0.98 1.27 -21.85
N LEU A 161 -1.27 2.53 -22.18
CA LEU A 161 -2.63 3.09 -22.30
C LEU A 161 -2.85 3.68 -23.72
N PRO A 162 -2.78 2.88 -24.79
CA PRO A 162 -2.87 3.35 -26.18
C PRO A 162 -4.20 4.07 -26.49
N GLN A 163 -5.25 3.80 -25.71
CA GLN A 163 -6.54 4.48 -25.79
C GLN A 163 -6.46 6.00 -25.55
N LEU A 164 -5.41 6.48 -24.86
CA LEU A 164 -5.25 7.91 -24.57
C LEU A 164 -4.68 8.70 -25.75
N ARG A 165 -4.16 8.03 -26.80
CA ARG A 165 -3.59 8.66 -28.01
C ARG A 165 -2.66 9.84 -27.69
N LEU A 166 -1.80 9.66 -26.70
CA LEU A 166 -0.87 10.70 -26.24
C LEU A 166 0.30 10.82 -27.21
N ASP A 167 0.68 12.07 -27.49
CA ASP A 167 1.99 12.35 -28.06
C ASP A 167 3.05 12.22 -26.95
N LEU A 168 3.93 11.23 -27.09
CA LEU A 168 4.86 10.84 -26.02
C LEU A 168 5.95 11.90 -25.79
N ASP A 169 6.36 12.61 -26.84
CA ASP A 169 7.41 13.63 -26.75
C ASP A 169 6.88 14.87 -26.03
N SER A 170 5.71 15.38 -26.44
CA SER A 170 5.03 16.47 -25.74
C SER A 170 4.69 16.09 -24.29
N PHE A 171 4.22 14.87 -24.05
CA PHE A 171 3.87 14.43 -22.69
C PHE A 171 5.09 14.35 -21.76
N ARG A 172 6.26 13.96 -22.31
CA ARG A 172 7.51 13.93 -21.56
C ARG A 172 7.95 15.32 -21.13
N GLU A 173 7.83 16.32 -22.00
CA GLU A 173 8.17 17.71 -21.69
C GLU A 173 7.25 18.29 -20.61
N GLU A 174 5.94 18.05 -20.71
CA GLU A 174 4.95 18.47 -19.69
C GLU A 174 5.26 17.90 -18.30
N VAL A 175 5.76 16.66 -18.25
CA VAL A 175 6.13 16.02 -17.00
C VAL A 175 7.39 16.65 -16.41
N VAL A 176 8.40 16.96 -17.22
CA VAL A 176 9.61 17.63 -16.73
C VAL A 176 9.24 19.00 -16.16
N GLU A 177 8.35 19.74 -16.83
CA GLU A 177 7.83 21.00 -16.31
C GLU A 177 7.10 20.80 -14.97
N TYR A 178 6.20 19.81 -14.88
CA TYR A 178 5.54 19.44 -13.63
C TYR A 178 6.52 19.12 -12.51
N GLN A 179 7.65 18.46 -12.77
CA GLN A 179 8.66 18.14 -11.76
C GLN A 179 9.45 19.35 -11.25
N VAL A 180 9.46 20.46 -11.99
CA VAL A 180 10.19 21.69 -11.64
C VAL A 180 9.29 22.71 -10.93
N LEU A 181 7.96 22.59 -11.07
CA LEU A 181 7.00 23.46 -10.38
C LEU A 181 7.01 23.26 -8.86
N GLY A 182 7.00 24.36 -8.11
CA GLY A 182 6.86 24.34 -6.65
C GLY A 182 5.46 23.88 -6.24
N ARG A 183 5.33 23.26 -5.06
CA ARG A 183 4.02 22.81 -4.53
C ARG A 183 2.99 23.94 -4.38
N GLU A 184 3.45 25.18 -4.23
CA GLU A 184 2.58 26.36 -4.14
C GLU A 184 2.00 26.78 -5.51
N ASP A 185 2.66 26.38 -6.59
CA ASP A 185 2.23 26.64 -7.98
C ASP A 185 1.31 25.52 -8.51
N LEU A 186 1.13 24.44 -7.74
CA LEU A 186 0.21 23.37 -8.08
C LEU A 186 -1.24 23.82 -7.77
N PRO A 187 -2.19 23.62 -8.69
CA PRO A 187 -3.58 23.94 -8.43
C PRO A 187 -4.07 23.16 -7.20
N GLN A 188 -4.59 23.89 -6.20
CA GLN A 188 -5.22 23.28 -5.03
C GLN A 188 -6.34 22.34 -5.50
N GLU A 189 -6.47 21.17 -4.87
CA GLU A 189 -7.49 20.14 -5.16
C GLU A 189 -8.93 20.70 -5.26
N GLN A 190 -9.17 21.88 -4.68
CA GLN A 190 -10.45 22.57 -4.63
C GLN A 190 -10.85 23.32 -5.92
N CYS A 191 -9.98 23.42 -6.94
CA CYS A 191 -10.29 24.19 -8.16
C CYS A 191 -10.72 23.38 -9.39
N ILE A 192 -10.95 22.06 -9.27
CA ILE A 192 -11.21 21.21 -10.46
C ILE A 192 -12.71 21.15 -10.83
N ILE A 193 -13.59 21.73 -9.99
CA ILE A 193 -15.05 21.70 -10.18
C ILE A 193 -15.58 23.11 -10.46
N ARG A 194 -15.27 23.74 -11.61
CA ARG A 194 -16.10 24.87 -12.13
C ARG A 194 -15.74 25.47 -13.50
N GLU A 195 -15.23 24.73 -14.47
CA GLU A 195 -15.16 25.27 -15.84
C GLU A 195 -15.84 24.34 -16.83
N GLY A 196 -17.16 24.40 -16.79
CA GLY A 196 -18.05 23.72 -17.71
C GLY A 196 -19.26 24.56 -18.11
N VAL A 197 -19.24 25.89 -17.95
CA VAL A 197 -20.24 26.79 -18.55
C VAL A 197 -19.63 28.17 -18.81
N GLN A 198 -19.74 28.61 -20.07
CA GLN A 198 -19.68 29.98 -20.62
C GLN A 198 -18.38 30.54 -21.23
N HIS A 199 -18.61 31.13 -22.41
CA HIS A 199 -17.71 31.78 -23.36
C HIS A 199 -17.00 33.02 -22.81
N GLY A 200 -15.83 33.33 -23.39
CA GLY A 200 -15.31 34.70 -23.46
C GLY A 200 -13.81 34.78 -23.19
N ALA A 201 -13.07 35.36 -24.14
CA ALA A 201 -11.61 35.47 -24.15
C ALA A 201 -10.99 36.15 -22.92
N ALA A 202 -9.87 35.60 -22.42
CA ALA A 202 -8.58 36.29 -22.24
C ALA A 202 -7.62 35.40 -21.42
N HIS A 203 -6.39 35.25 -21.93
CA HIS A 203 -5.19 34.71 -21.31
C HIS A 203 -5.33 33.96 -19.96
N SER A 204 -5.25 32.63 -20.01
CA SER A 204 -4.97 31.81 -18.84
C SER A 204 -4.16 30.58 -19.23
N TYR A 205 -3.09 30.35 -18.45
CA TYR A 205 -2.16 29.26 -18.58
C TYR A 205 -2.92 27.93 -18.59
N THR A 206 -2.75 27.15 -19.67
CA THR A 206 -3.27 25.79 -19.76
C THR A 206 -2.45 24.91 -18.82
N PRO A 207 -3.02 24.39 -17.72
CA PRO A 207 -2.34 23.39 -16.93
C PRO A 207 -2.14 22.14 -17.81
N SER A 208 -0.96 21.52 -17.72
CA SER A 208 -0.52 20.37 -18.53
C SER A 208 -1.67 19.40 -18.79
N ARG A 209 -2.17 19.47 -20.02
CA ARG A 209 -3.44 18.86 -20.43
C ARG A 209 -3.36 17.35 -20.26
N ALA A 210 -2.16 16.76 -20.26
CA ALA A 210 -1.97 15.32 -20.14
C ALA A 210 -1.91 14.80 -18.70
N VAL A 211 -1.33 15.54 -17.74
CA VAL A 211 -1.36 15.15 -16.31
C VAL A 211 -2.77 15.29 -15.76
N LEU A 212 -3.47 16.36 -16.15
CA LEU A 212 -4.88 16.58 -15.83
C LEU A 212 -5.84 15.67 -16.60
N LEU A 213 -5.56 15.25 -17.85
CA LEU A 213 -6.36 14.21 -18.52
C LEU A 213 -6.12 12.82 -17.93
N ALA A 214 -4.91 12.47 -17.50
CA ALA A 214 -4.63 11.20 -16.85
C ALA A 214 -5.31 11.13 -15.46
N ALA A 215 -5.26 12.22 -14.70
CA ALA A 215 -6.03 12.37 -13.46
C ALA A 215 -7.55 12.40 -13.70
N LYS A 216 -8.05 13.11 -14.72
CA LYS A 216 -9.47 13.13 -15.13
C LYS A 216 -9.95 11.75 -15.55
N HIS A 217 -9.25 11.03 -16.42
CA HIS A 217 -9.76 9.76 -16.95
C HIS A 217 -9.77 8.63 -15.93
N CYS A 218 -8.86 8.64 -14.96
CA CYS A 218 -8.90 7.70 -13.83
C CYS A 218 -10.08 7.99 -12.88
N THR A 219 -10.53 9.25 -12.74
CA THR A 219 -11.67 9.62 -11.88
C THR A 219 -13.05 9.62 -12.58
N PHE A 220 -13.14 9.65 -13.92
CA PHE A 220 -14.41 9.91 -14.63
C PHE A 220 -15.16 8.73 -15.25
N LYS A 221 -14.89 7.48 -14.88
CA LYS A 221 -15.73 6.35 -15.34
C LYS A 221 -16.33 5.57 -14.18
N TYR A 222 -17.22 6.18 -13.39
CA TYR A 222 -18.34 5.46 -12.73
C TYR A 222 -19.45 6.42 -12.23
N ASN A 223 -19.83 7.39 -13.06
CA ASN A 223 -21.11 8.08 -12.93
C ASN A 223 -21.78 8.11 -14.30
N HIS A 224 -22.33 6.97 -14.70
CA HIS A 224 -23.52 6.81 -15.55
C HIS A 224 -23.68 5.32 -15.90
N GLN A 225 -24.30 4.57 -14.98
CA GLN A 225 -25.48 3.74 -15.23
C GLN A 225 -26.10 3.32 -13.90
#